data_AF-A0A395J7P3-F1
#
_entry.id   AF-A0A395J7P3-F1
#
_cell.length_a   1.000
_cell.length_b   1.000
_cell.length_c   1.000
_cell.angle_alpha   90.00
_cell.angle_beta   90.00
_cell.angle_gamma   90.00
#
_symmetry.space_group_name_H-M   'P 1'
#
loop_
_entity.id
_entity.type
_entity.pdbx_description
1 polymer ?
#
loop_
_entity_poly.entity_id
_entity_poly.type
_entity_poly.pdbx_seq_one_letter_code
_entity_poly.pdbx_strand_id
1 'polypeptide(L)'
;MRFLCLHGKGTSAEIFSIQTATFRRLLPPSYTFDFVDGPYTSSPAAGVSLFFDPPYYAYYHSWDPSAIRESYSFLQEHIDKHGPYDGVMGFSQGCAFIAGFLLDHQGFRNTIRQRAICNSCIG
;
A
#
# COMPACT_ATOMS: atom_id res chain seq x y z
N MET A 1 14.53 -4.37 10.28
CA MET A 1 13.59 -4.55 9.15
C MET A 1 12.90 -3.23 8.88
N ARG A 2 12.65 -2.88 7.62
CA ARG A 2 11.92 -1.68 7.21
C ARG A 2 10.56 -2.08 6.67
N PHE A 3 9.49 -1.56 7.26
CA PHE A 3 8.12 -1.86 6.85
C PHE A 3 7.48 -0.66 6.18
N LEU A 4 6.90 -0.90 5.00
CA LEU A 4 5.94 0.03 4.39
C LEU A 4 4.59 -0.12 5.08
N CYS A 5 3.96 0.97 5.51
CA CYS A 5 2.73 0.96 6.29
C CYS A 5 1.60 1.68 5.56
N LEU A 6 0.54 0.95 5.24
CA LEU A 6 -0.59 1.43 4.43
C LEU A 6 -1.89 1.45 5.24
N HIS A 7 -2.48 2.63 5.39
CA HIS A 7 -3.63 2.88 6.26
C HIS A 7 -4.97 2.39 5.66
N GLY A 8 -6.06 2.47 6.41
CA GLY A 8 -7.40 2.15 5.92
C GLY A 8 -8.05 3.33 5.18
N LYS A 9 -9.08 3.08 4.36
CA LYS A 9 -9.85 4.18 3.76
C LYS A 9 -10.43 5.07 4.87
N GLY A 10 -10.35 6.38 4.71
CA GLY A 10 -10.93 7.33 5.67
C GLY A 10 -10.12 7.48 6.95
N THR A 11 -8.82 7.18 6.88
CA THR A 11 -7.81 7.49 7.91
C THR A 11 -6.58 8.13 7.25
N SER A 12 -5.49 8.33 7.98
CA SER A 12 -4.22 8.82 7.47
C SER A 12 -3.05 7.94 7.94
N ALA A 13 -1.86 8.19 7.39
CA ALA A 13 -0.58 7.67 7.84
C ALA A 13 -0.35 7.95 9.33
N GLU A 14 -0.66 9.17 9.77
CA GLU A 14 -0.55 9.56 11.18
C GLU A 14 -1.50 8.75 12.06
N ILE A 15 -2.78 8.66 11.69
CA ILE A 15 -3.77 7.88 12.44
C ILE A 15 -3.33 6.42 12.53
N PHE A 16 -2.85 5.84 11.43
CA PHE A 16 -2.39 4.45 11.43
C PHE A 16 -1.12 4.26 12.28
N SER A 17 -0.21 5.23 12.29
CA SER A 17 0.96 5.25 13.17
C SER A 17 0.54 5.25 14.65
N ILE A 18 -0.47 6.06 15.01
CA ILE A 18 -1.01 6.12 16.38
C ILE A 18 -1.68 4.79 16.75
N GLN A 19 -2.56 4.27 15.90
CA GLN A 19 -3.29 3.01 16.15
C GLN A 19 -2.36 1.82 16.32
N THR A 20 -1.22 1.81 15.63
CA THR A 20 -0.23 0.71 15.70
C THR A 20 0.87 0.92 16.74
N ALA A 21 0.89 2.05 17.46
CA ALA A 21 2.00 2.40 18.35
C ALA A 21 2.29 1.34 19.42
N THR A 22 1.26 0.79 20.06
CA THR A 22 1.41 -0.25 21.08
C THR A 22 1.99 -1.53 20.50
N PHE A 23 1.51 -1.96 19.33
CA PHE A 23 2.04 -3.14 18.63
C PHE A 23 3.52 -2.94 18.27
N ARG A 24 3.87 -1.78 17.70
CA ARG A 24 5.25 -1.48 17.29
C ARG A 24 6.23 -1.41 18.47
N ARG A 25 5.78 -1.01 19.66
CA ARG A 25 6.61 -1.03 20.89
C ARG A 25 7.01 -2.43 21.33
N LEU A 26 6.29 -3.48 20.91
CA LEU A 26 6.62 -4.86 21.22
C LEU A 26 7.61 -5.48 20.23
N LEU A 27 7.93 -4.79 19.14
CA LEU A 27 8.85 -5.25 18.11
C LEU A 27 10.29 -4.78 18.39
N PRO A 28 11.32 -5.43 17.81
CA PRO A 28 12.70 -5.01 17.97
C PRO A 28 12.89 -3.52 17.63
N PRO A 29 13.68 -2.75 18.42
CA PRO A 29 13.87 -1.32 18.21
C PRO A 29 14.61 -0.99 16.90
N SER A 30 15.25 -1.99 16.27
CA SER A 30 15.87 -1.88 14.94
C SER A 30 14.86 -1.93 13.79
N TYR A 31 13.57 -2.11 14.08
CA TYR A 31 12.53 -2.10 13.06
C TYR A 31 12.06 -0.66 12.81
N THR A 32 11.96 -0.27 11.54
CA THR A 32 11.47 1.05 11.14
C THR A 32 10.19 0.91 10.32
N PHE A 33 9.33 1.93 10.41
CA PHE A 33 7.98 1.91 9.86
C PHE A 33 7.76 3.21 9.10
N ASP A 34 7.53 3.09 7.80
CA ASP A 34 7.27 4.21 6.90
C ASP A 34 5.78 4.26 6.57
N PHE A 35 5.08 5.26 7.09
CA PHE A 35 3.63 5.42 6.93
C PHE A 35 3.35 6.40 5.79
N VAL A 36 2.50 5.99 4.86
CA VAL A 36 2.28 6.73 3.61
C VAL A 36 0.80 7.04 3.43
N ASP A 37 0.47 8.31 3.24
CA ASP A 37 -0.90 8.74 2.92
C ASP A 37 -1.26 8.36 1.49
N GLY A 38 -2.51 7.91 1.29
CA GLY A 38 -3.06 7.70 -0.05
C GLY A 38 -3.23 9.02 -0.82
N PRO A 39 -3.18 9.00 -2.16
CA PRO A 39 -3.19 10.21 -2.97
C PRO A 39 -4.58 10.89 -3.05
N TYR A 40 -5.65 10.25 -2.58
CA TYR A 40 -7.00 10.78 -2.66
C TYR A 40 -7.50 11.19 -1.28
N THR A 41 -8.15 12.35 -1.18
CA THR A 41 -8.87 12.75 0.03
C THR A 41 -10.13 11.91 0.23
N SER A 42 -10.55 11.75 1.48
CA SER A 42 -11.72 10.97 1.84
C SER A 42 -12.51 11.56 3.00
N SER A 43 -13.75 11.13 3.15
CA SER A 43 -14.49 11.28 4.40
C SER A 43 -13.93 10.32 5.47
N PRO A 44 -14.08 10.62 6.77
CA PRO A 44 -13.64 9.72 7.83
C PRO A 44 -14.31 8.35 7.72
N ALA A 45 -13.60 7.29 8.10
CA ALA A 45 -14.25 6.01 8.34
C ALA A 45 -15.16 6.10 9.58
N ALA A 46 -16.10 5.16 9.70
CA ALA A 46 -17.05 5.15 10.81
C ALA A 46 -16.32 5.19 12.16
N GLY A 47 -16.66 6.19 12.99
CA GLY A 47 -16.09 6.40 14.32
C GLY A 47 -14.71 7.07 14.35
N VAL A 48 -14.01 7.26 13.21
CA VAL A 48 -12.67 7.88 13.19
C VAL A 48 -12.73 9.34 13.63
N SER A 49 -13.70 10.09 13.13
CA SER A 49 -13.87 11.52 13.45
C SER A 49 -14.28 11.81 14.88
N LEU A 50 -14.57 10.77 15.69
CA LEU A 50 -14.82 10.93 17.13
C LEU A 50 -13.50 11.08 17.92
N PHE A 51 -12.37 10.70 17.32
CA PHE A 51 -11.07 10.61 18.00
C PHE A 51 -9.95 11.33 17.25
N PHE A 52 -10.08 11.53 15.94
CA PHE A 52 -9.07 12.12 15.09
C PHE A 52 -9.68 13.20 14.22
N ASP A 53 -8.94 14.29 14.03
CA ASP A 53 -9.29 15.36 13.10
C ASP A 53 -8.82 15.02 11.68
N PRO A 54 -9.41 15.65 10.64
CA PRO A 54 -8.90 15.55 9.26
C PRO A 54 -7.44 16.05 9.14
N PRO A 55 -6.71 15.67 8.08
CA PRO A 55 -7.19 15.05 6.83
C PRO A 55 -7.31 13.52 6.87
N TYR A 56 -8.19 13.00 6.01
CA TYR A 56 -8.34 11.56 5.76
C TYR A 56 -8.13 11.26 4.29
N TYR A 57 -7.63 10.05 4.03
CA TYR A 57 -7.17 9.65 2.70
C TYR A 57 -7.71 8.27 2.29
N ALA A 58 -7.53 7.97 1.01
CA ALA A 58 -7.80 6.70 0.38
C ALA A 58 -6.74 6.42 -0.70
N TYR A 59 -6.45 5.14 -0.94
CA TYR A 59 -5.50 4.76 -1.99
C TYR A 59 -6.10 4.75 -3.39
N TYR A 60 -7.41 4.55 -3.50
CA TYR A 60 -8.15 4.59 -4.76
C TYR A 60 -9.53 5.22 -4.56
N HIS A 61 -10.00 5.93 -5.59
CA HIS A 61 -11.20 6.76 -5.55
C HIS A 61 -12.50 5.96 -5.77
N SER A 62 -12.42 4.77 -6.37
CA SER A 62 -13.55 3.85 -6.52
C SER A 62 -13.11 2.39 -6.42
N TRP A 63 -14.07 1.47 -6.25
CA TRP A 63 -13.81 0.03 -6.21
C TRP A 63 -13.66 -0.61 -7.60
N ASP A 64 -13.70 0.20 -8.66
CA ASP A 64 -13.49 -0.32 -10.01
C ASP A 64 -12.04 -0.79 -10.19
N PRO A 65 -11.80 -1.98 -10.79
CA PRO A 65 -10.44 -2.48 -10.98
C PRO A 65 -9.51 -1.53 -11.74
N SER A 66 -10.02 -0.70 -12.67
CA SER A 66 -9.17 0.27 -13.38
C SER A 66 -8.70 1.38 -12.44
N ALA A 67 -9.58 1.94 -11.62
CA ALA A 67 -9.25 2.96 -10.62
C ALA A 67 -8.23 2.45 -9.57
N ILE A 68 -8.33 1.17 -9.18
CA ILE A 68 -7.36 0.55 -8.28
C ILE A 68 -6.00 0.43 -8.98
N ARG A 69 -5.95 -0.05 -10.23
CA ARG A 69 -4.70 -0.19 -11.00
C ARG A 69 -4.03 1.14 -11.30
N GLU A 70 -4.79 2.19 -11.59
CA GLU A 70 -4.26 3.55 -11.77
C GLU A 70 -3.45 4.01 -10.56
N SER A 71 -3.82 3.56 -9.37
CA SER A 71 -3.14 3.92 -8.13
C SER A 71 -1.85 3.12 -7.90
N TYR A 72 -1.58 2.06 -8.66
CA TYR A 72 -0.35 1.27 -8.51
C TYR A 72 0.91 2.04 -8.88
N SER A 73 0.84 3.01 -9.80
CA SER A 73 2.00 3.86 -10.14
C SER A 73 2.47 4.66 -8.92
N PHE A 74 1.54 5.23 -8.15
CA PHE A 74 1.84 5.93 -6.90
C PHE A 74 2.64 5.05 -5.92
N LEU A 75 2.20 3.80 -5.73
CA LEU A 75 2.86 2.88 -4.82
C LEU A 75 4.23 2.43 -5.36
N GLN A 76 4.33 2.17 -6.66
CA GLN A 76 5.59 1.81 -7.32
C GLN A 76 6.62 2.94 -7.19
N GLU A 77 6.23 4.18 -7.49
CA GLU A 77 7.10 5.36 -7.38
C GLU A 77 7.61 5.56 -5.94
N HIS A 78 6.74 5.36 -4.94
CA HIS A 78 7.16 5.42 -3.54
C HIS A 78 8.19 4.33 -3.20
N ILE A 79 7.94 3.10 -3.62
CA ILE A 79 8.85 1.96 -3.39
C ILE A 79 10.20 2.19 -4.07
N ASP A 80 10.21 2.69 -5.31
CA ASP A 80 11.44 2.95 -6.06
C ASP A 80 12.30 4.03 -5.40
N LYS A 81 11.65 5.05 -4.80
CA LYS A 81 12.34 6.18 -4.16
C LYS A 81 12.79 5.92 -2.74
N HIS A 82 11.99 5.18 -1.95
CA HIS A 82 12.17 5.07 -0.50
C HIS A 82 12.53 3.66 -0.01
N GLY A 83 12.41 2.66 -0.88
CA GLY A 83 12.83 1.29 -0.62
C GLY A 83 14.35 1.12 -0.43
N PRO A 84 14.83 -0.12 -0.29
CA PRO A 84 14.05 -1.34 -0.19
C PRO A 84 13.30 -1.46 1.15
N TYR A 85 12.18 -2.19 1.14
CA TYR A 85 11.43 -2.60 2.33
C TYR A 85 11.53 -4.12 2.50
N ASP A 86 11.54 -4.57 3.76
CA ASP A 86 11.59 -5.98 4.13
C ASP A 86 10.18 -6.58 4.29
N GLY A 87 9.16 -5.73 4.41
CA GLY A 87 7.77 -6.16 4.57
C GLY A 87 6.78 -5.01 4.45
N VAL A 88 5.50 -5.36 4.50
CA VAL A 88 4.38 -4.41 4.47
C VAL A 88 3.44 -4.67 5.64
N MET A 89 2.93 -3.59 6.22
CA MET A 89 1.83 -3.58 7.16
C MET A 89 0.66 -2.84 6.53
N GLY A 90 -0.46 -3.52 6.32
CA GLY A 90 -1.66 -2.91 5.77
C GLY A 90 -2.84 -3.01 6.74
N PHE A 91 -3.82 -2.11 6.58
CA PHE A 91 -5.14 -2.26 7.21
C PHE A 91 -6.26 -2.02 6.19
N SER A 92 -7.28 -2.88 6.19
CA SER A 92 -8.51 -2.73 5.37
C SER A 92 -8.20 -2.38 3.89
N GLN A 93 -8.49 -1.15 3.43
CA GLN A 93 -8.18 -0.70 2.07
C GLN A 93 -6.69 -0.84 1.73
N GLY A 94 -5.80 -0.51 2.66
CA GLY A 94 -4.34 -0.67 2.49
C GLY A 94 -3.92 -2.12 2.28
N CYS A 95 -4.56 -3.09 2.94
CA CYS A 95 -4.33 -4.52 2.69
C CYS A 95 -4.74 -4.93 1.27
N ALA A 96 -5.95 -4.55 0.88
CA ALA A 96 -6.47 -4.88 -0.44
C ALA A 96 -5.61 -4.25 -1.54
N PHE A 97 -5.15 -3.02 -1.32
CA PHE A 97 -4.32 -2.28 -2.26
C PHE A 97 -2.96 -2.94 -2.48
N ILE A 98 -2.20 -3.25 -1.41
CA ILE A 98 -0.91 -3.93 -1.58
C ILE A 98 -1.05 -5.36 -2.12
N ALA A 99 -2.08 -6.10 -1.69
CA ALA A 99 -2.31 -7.45 -2.20
C ALA A 99 -2.59 -7.43 -3.71
N GLY A 100 -3.44 -6.50 -4.17
CA GLY A 100 -3.71 -6.29 -5.58
C GLY A 100 -2.45 -5.90 -6.36
N PHE A 101 -1.66 -4.96 -5.84
CA PHE A 101 -0.40 -4.54 -6.44
C PHE A 101 0.59 -5.70 -6.62
N LEU A 102 0.78 -6.52 -5.58
CA LEU A 102 1.68 -7.66 -5.63
C LEU A 102 1.20 -8.73 -6.63
N LEU A 103 -0.11 -8.98 -6.71
CA LEU A 103 -0.68 -9.92 -7.68
C LEU A 103 -0.54 -9.41 -9.12
N ASP A 104 -0.80 -8.13 -9.36
CA ASP A 104 -0.64 -7.50 -10.68
C ASP A 104 0.81 -7.55 -11.15
N HIS A 105 1.76 -7.23 -10.25
CA HIS A 105 3.19 -7.31 -10.52
C HIS A 105 3.66 -8.74 -10.82
N GLN A 106 3.11 -9.77 -10.15
CA GLN A 106 3.39 -11.17 -10.48
C GLN A 106 2.81 -11.57 -11.86
N GLY A 107 1.57 -11.18 -12.14
CA GLY A 107 0.91 -11.47 -13.43
C GLY A 107 1.64 -10.84 -14.62
N PHE A 108 2.10 -9.60 -14.46
CA PHE A 108 2.88 -8.90 -15.48
C PHE A 108 4.23 -9.58 -15.73
N ARG A 109 4.96 -9.95 -14.66
CA ARG A 109 6.22 -10.71 -14.78
C ARG A 109 6.04 -12.05 -15.44
N ASN A 110 4.95 -12.77 -15.16
CA ASN A 110 4.64 -14.04 -15.83
C ASN A 110 4.32 -13.85 -17.31
N THR A 111 3.61 -12.79 -17.68
CA THR A 111 3.30 -12.48 -19.09
C THR A 111 4.56 -12.12 -19.88
N ILE A 112 5.45 -11.28 -19.32
CA ILE A 112 6.74 -10.98 -19.95
C ILE A 112 7.58 -12.24 -20.07
N ARG A 113 7.67 -13.06 -19.01
CA ARG A 113 8.44 -14.31 -19.03
C ARG A 113 7.90 -15.28 -20.08
N GLN A 114 6.59 -15.45 -20.20
CA GLN A 114 5.98 -16.27 -21.25
C GLN A 114 6.27 -15.73 -22.65
N ARG A 115 6.18 -14.41 -22.87
CA ARG A 115 6.51 -13.79 -24.17
C ARG A 115 8.00 -13.93 -24.50
N ALA A 116 8.89 -13.77 -23.53
CA ALA A 116 10.32 -13.97 -23.71
C ALA A 116 10.66 -15.44 -24.05
N ILE A 117 10.01 -16.41 -23.39
CA ILE A 117 10.15 -17.83 -23.71
C ILE A 117 9.63 -18.14 -25.11
N CYS A 118 8.43 -17.64 -25.48
CA CYS A 118 7.85 -17.85 -26.80
C CYS A 118 8.74 -17.30 -27.92
N ASN A 119 9.37 -16.15 -27.71
CA ASN A 119 10.29 -15.56 -28.69
C ASN A 119 11.65 -16.28 -28.79
N SER A 120 12.02 -17.06 -27.78
CA SER A 120 13.26 -17.88 -27.81
C SER A 120 13.09 -19.25 -28.49
N CYS A 121 11.85 -19.68 -28.76
CA CYS A 121 11.55 -20.96 -29.44
C CYS A 121 11.36 -20.82 -30.96
N ILE A 122 11.49 -19.60 -31.50
CA ILE A 122 11.36 -19.28 -32.94
C ILE A 122 12.69 -18.89 -33.57
N GLY A 123 13.83 -19.25 -32.95
CA GLY A 123 15.18 -19.03 -33.45
C GLY A 123 15.91 -20.32 -33.76
#